data_AF-A0A7C1Q216-F1
#
_entry.id   AF-A0A7C1Q216-F1
#
_cell.length_a   1.000
_cell.length_b   1.000
_cell.length_c   1.000
_cell.angle_alpha   90.00
_cell.angle_beta   90.00
_cell.angle_gamma   90.00
#
_symmetry.space_group_name_H-M   'P 1'
#
loop_
_entity.id
_entity.type
_entity.pdbx_description
1 polymer ?
#
loop_
_entity_poly.entity_id
_entity_poly.type
_entity_poly.pdbx_seq_one_letter_code
_entity_poly.pdbx_strand_id
1 'polypeptide(L)'
;MKKASPYLHESFEGEAILSIGKSIDMIERGAAGVVNAMPFGCMPGTVVTALMRGVSELYGVPFISIPYDGTDSPTTQLQLEAFMEQAKKRKLDRGKNRDQ
;
A
#
# COMPACT_ATOMS: atom_id res chain seq x y z
N MET A 1 22.34 18.25 6.44
CA MET A 1 21.51 18.32 7.66
C MET A 1 21.44 19.72 8.29
N LYS A 2 22.48 20.24 8.98
CA LYS A 2 22.39 21.50 9.78
C LYS A 2 21.80 22.73 9.07
N LYS A 3 22.10 22.97 7.79
CA LYS A 3 21.57 24.11 7.03
C LYS A 3 20.10 23.94 6.59
N ALA A 4 19.64 22.71 6.44
CA ALA A 4 18.27 22.38 6.05
C ALA A 4 17.35 22.18 7.26
N SER A 5 17.91 21.89 8.43
CA SER A 5 17.19 21.59 9.67
C SER A 5 16.13 22.63 10.10
N PRO A 6 16.28 23.95 9.83
CA PRO A 6 15.21 24.92 10.10
C PRO A 6 14.00 24.81 9.16
N TYR A 7 14.16 24.17 7.99
CA TYR A 7 13.16 24.10 6.94
C TYR A 7 12.58 22.69 6.76
N LEU A 8 13.37 21.65 7.07
CA LEU A 8 12.99 20.26 6.88
C LEU A 8 13.58 19.39 7.98
N HIS A 9 12.71 18.69 8.70
CA HIS A 9 13.10 17.76 9.74
C HIS A 9 13.63 16.45 9.12
N GLU A 10 14.63 15.83 9.76
CA GLU A 10 15.28 14.61 9.27
C GLU A 10 14.33 13.39 9.17
N SER A 11 13.23 13.40 9.91
CA SER A 11 12.20 12.36 9.84
C SER A 11 11.50 12.28 8.48
N PHE A 12 11.67 13.29 7.61
CA PHE A 12 11.10 13.29 6.25
C PHE A 12 11.60 12.11 5.39
N GLU A 13 12.81 11.60 5.64
CA GLU A 13 13.35 10.44 4.90
C GLU A 13 12.74 9.09 5.35
N GLY A 14 12.00 9.07 6.46
CA GLY A 14 11.48 7.85 7.10
C GLY A 14 10.10 7.39 6.62
N GLU A 15 9.52 8.01 5.60
CA GLU A 15 8.14 7.74 5.20
C GLU A 15 7.93 6.29 4.71
N ALA A 16 8.87 5.73 3.96
CA ALA A 16 8.72 4.39 3.38
C ALA A 16 8.62 3.27 4.43
N ILE A 17 9.46 3.33 5.47
CA ILE A 17 9.41 2.36 6.57
C ILE A 17 8.11 2.49 7.37
N LEU A 18 7.62 3.72 7.56
CA LEU A 18 6.34 3.97 8.23
C LEU A 18 5.17 3.42 7.40
N SER A 19 5.16 3.64 6.08
CA SER A 19 4.12 3.11 5.18
C SER A 19 4.07 1.58 5.17
N ILE A 20 5.23 0.92 5.10
CA ILE A 20 5.31 -0.55 5.13
C ILE A 20 4.87 -1.09 6.49
N GLY A 21 5.43 -0.54 7.58
CA GLY A 21 5.08 -0.96 8.94
C GLY A 21 3.59 -0.76 9.23
N LYS A 22 3.01 0.35 8.79
CA LYS A 22 1.57 0.61 8.95
C LYS A 22 0.72 -0.35 8.12
N SER A 23 1.16 -0.68 6.91
CA SER A 23 0.47 -1.66 6.06
C SER A 23 0.43 -3.03 6.72
N ILE A 24 1.53 -3.47 7.34
CA ILE A 24 1.61 -4.72 8.10
C ILE A 24 0.68 -4.68 9.32
N ASP A 25 0.73 -3.61 10.14
CA ASP A 25 -0.19 -3.44 11.29
C ASP A 25 -1.66 -3.51 10.87
N MET A 26 -2.04 -2.92 9.73
CA MET A 26 -3.40 -3.01 9.20
C MET A 26 -3.76 -4.44 8.76
N ILE A 27 -2.82 -5.15 8.11
CA ILE A 27 -3.00 -6.54 7.69
C ILE A 27 -3.26 -7.44 8.90
N GLU A 28 -2.47 -7.31 9.95
CA GLU A 28 -2.59 -8.07 11.20
C GLU A 28 -3.93 -7.80 11.90
N ARG A 29 -4.39 -6.54 11.87
CA ARG A 29 -5.73 -6.14 12.35
C ARG A 29 -6.87 -6.63 11.46
N GLY A 30 -6.57 -7.30 10.36
CA GLY A 30 -7.53 -8.00 9.53
C GLY A 30 -7.90 -7.30 8.23
N ALA A 31 -7.13 -6.29 7.79
CA ALA A 31 -7.33 -5.69 6.47
C ALA A 31 -7.36 -6.75 5.36
N ALA A 32 -8.23 -6.51 4.37
CA ALA A 32 -8.46 -7.43 3.26
C ALA A 32 -7.52 -7.19 2.06
N GLY A 33 -6.89 -6.02 2.01
CA GLY A 33 -6.02 -5.55 0.93
C GLY A 33 -5.37 -4.22 1.32
N VAL A 34 -4.34 -3.81 0.60
CA VAL A 34 -3.65 -2.52 0.78
C VAL A 34 -3.54 -1.78 -0.55
N VAL A 35 -3.86 -0.48 -0.54
CA VAL A 35 -3.71 0.41 -1.70
C VAL A 35 -2.65 1.46 -1.36
N ASN A 36 -1.54 1.48 -2.11
CA ASN A 36 -0.53 2.54 -2.05
C ASN A 36 -0.87 3.64 -3.06
N ALA A 37 -1.66 4.60 -2.62
CA ALA A 37 -1.99 5.81 -3.38
C ALA A 37 -0.89 6.85 -3.18
N MET A 38 -0.21 7.25 -4.25
CA MET A 38 0.93 8.16 -4.18
C MET A 38 0.95 9.13 -5.37
N PRO A 39 1.54 10.34 -5.24
CA PRO A 39 1.79 11.18 -6.40
C PRO A 39 2.74 10.49 -7.39
N PHE A 40 2.56 10.77 -8.68
CA PHE A 40 3.52 10.35 -9.70
C PHE A 40 4.91 10.93 -9.37
N GLY A 41 5.95 10.09 -9.47
CA GLY A 41 7.32 10.49 -9.10
C GLY A 41 7.60 10.53 -7.60
N CYS A 42 6.70 10.05 -6.73
CA CYS A 42 6.97 9.93 -5.30
C CYS A 42 8.04 8.86 -5.04
N MET A 43 9.28 9.28 -4.75
CA MET A 43 10.39 8.37 -4.45
C MET A 43 10.08 7.43 -3.26
N PRO A 44 9.62 7.90 -2.08
CA PRO A 44 9.24 7.00 -0.99
C PRO A 44 8.15 6.02 -1.39
N GLY A 45 7.12 6.49 -2.10
CA GLY A 45 6.04 5.64 -2.58
C GLY A 45 6.51 4.56 -3.56
N THR A 46 7.49 4.86 -4.41
CA THR A 46 8.10 3.90 -5.35
C THR A 46 8.86 2.81 -4.59
N VAL A 47 9.59 3.17 -3.53
CA VAL A 47 10.25 2.21 -2.63
C VAL A 47 9.21 1.31 -1.95
N VAL A 48 8.12 1.90 -1.44
CA VAL A 48 7.00 1.14 -0.86
C VAL A 48 6.43 0.16 -1.88
N THR A 49 6.17 0.58 -3.11
CA THR A 49 5.64 -0.30 -4.17
C THR A 49 6.56 -1.47 -4.48
N ALA A 50 7.88 -1.26 -4.52
CA ALA A 50 8.84 -2.34 -4.75
C ALA A 50 8.83 -3.37 -3.61
N LEU A 51 8.85 -2.90 -2.35
CA LEU A 51 8.95 -3.77 -1.17
C LEU A 51 7.61 -4.44 -0.81
N MET A 52 6.49 -3.75 -1.01
CA MET A 52 5.16 -4.27 -0.72
C MET A 52 4.79 -5.48 -1.58
N ARG A 53 5.47 -5.73 -2.70
CA ARG A 53 5.31 -6.98 -3.46
C ARG A 53 5.68 -8.20 -2.60
N GLY A 54 6.84 -8.17 -1.94
CA GLY A 54 7.26 -9.26 -1.05
C GLY A 54 6.38 -9.38 0.20
N VAL A 55 5.93 -8.24 0.76
CA VAL A 55 4.98 -8.22 1.88
C VAL A 55 3.63 -8.82 1.48
N SER A 56 3.11 -8.45 0.31
CA SER A 56 1.86 -8.98 -0.24
C SER A 56 1.90 -10.50 -0.35
N GLU A 57 2.99 -11.05 -0.88
CA GLU A 57 3.21 -12.49 -1.02
C GLU A 57 3.31 -13.17 0.35
N LEU A 58 4.11 -12.62 1.27
CA LEU A 58 4.32 -13.16 2.61
C LEU A 58 3.03 -13.26 3.43
N TYR A 59 2.17 -12.23 3.37
CA TYR A 59 0.93 -12.19 4.14
C TYR A 59 -0.30 -12.71 3.36
N GLY A 60 -0.13 -13.07 2.09
CA GLY A 60 -1.22 -13.47 1.19
C GLY A 60 -2.31 -12.41 1.11
N VAL A 61 -1.94 -11.13 1.07
CA VAL A 61 -2.86 -9.97 1.01
C VAL A 61 -2.69 -9.28 -0.34
N PRO A 62 -3.77 -9.02 -1.09
CA PRO A 62 -3.66 -8.26 -2.34
C PRO A 62 -3.14 -6.85 -2.06
N PHE A 63 -2.26 -6.39 -2.93
CA PHE A 63 -1.68 -5.05 -2.90
C PHE A 63 -1.75 -4.43 -4.29
N ILE A 64 -2.10 -3.15 -4.36
CA ILE A 64 -1.91 -2.34 -5.57
C ILE A 64 -1.23 -1.02 -5.23
N SER A 65 -0.54 -0.44 -6.22
CA SER A 65 -0.08 0.93 -6.14
C SER A 65 -0.65 1.73 -7.30
N ILE A 66 -1.17 2.91 -6.99
CA ILE A 66 -1.76 3.84 -7.95
C ILE A 66 -0.97 5.16 -7.87
N PRO A 67 -0.12 5.45 -8.87
CA PRO A 67 0.48 6.76 -9.01
C PRO A 67 -0.55 7.74 -9.61
N TYR A 68 -0.77 8.87 -8.95
CA TYR A 68 -1.67 9.93 -9.40
C TYR A 68 -0.89 11.11 -9.97
N ASP A 69 -1.19 11.49 -11.20
CA ASP A 69 -0.61 12.66 -11.89
C ASP A 69 -1.62 13.80 -12.09
N GLY A 70 -2.84 13.65 -11.56
CA GLY A 70 -3.94 14.62 -11.70
C GLY A 70 -4.79 14.42 -12.96
N THR A 71 -4.52 13.39 -13.77
CA THR A 71 -5.35 13.03 -14.92
C THR A 71 -6.29 11.87 -14.59
N ASP A 72 -7.51 11.92 -15.14
CA ASP A 72 -8.44 10.81 -15.05
C ASP A 72 -8.04 9.69 -16.01
N SER A 73 -7.76 8.50 -15.45
CA SER A 73 -7.37 7.31 -16.20
C SER A 73 -8.39 6.19 -16.00
N PRO A 74 -9.10 5.76 -17.06
CA PRO A 74 -9.98 4.59 -17.01
C PRO A 74 -9.25 3.31 -16.57
N THR A 75 -7.94 3.24 -16.81
CA THR A 75 -7.09 2.12 -16.39
C THR A 75 -7.02 2.01 -14.86
N THR A 76 -6.95 3.14 -14.15
CA THR A 76 -6.93 3.17 -12.67
C THR A 76 -8.23 2.59 -12.11
N GLN A 77 -9.37 2.93 -12.71
CA GLN A 77 -10.67 2.39 -12.29
C GLN A 77 -10.72 0.87 -12.46
N LEU A 78 -10.33 0.35 -13.63
CA LEU A 78 -10.31 -1.09 -13.89
C LEU A 78 -9.36 -1.85 -12.95
N GLN A 79 -8.18 -1.29 -12.66
CA GLN A 79 -7.24 -1.87 -11.70
C GLN A 79 -7.83 -1.94 -10.29
N LEU A 80 -8.52 -0.88 -9.87
CA LEU A 80 -9.15 -0.82 -8.57
C LEU A 80 -10.31 -1.83 -8.47
N GLU A 81 -11.13 -1.97 -9.52
CA GLU A 81 -12.19 -2.98 -9.58
C GLU A 81 -11.62 -4.40 -9.44
N ALA A 82 -10.57 -4.73 -10.20
CA ALA A 82 -9.90 -6.02 -10.11
C ALA A 82 -9.30 -6.28 -8.71
N PHE A 83 -8.72 -5.25 -8.08
CA PHE A 83 -8.22 -5.33 -6.72
C PHE A 83 -9.33 -5.60 -5.70
N MET A 84 -10.47 -4.93 -5.83
CA MET A 84 -11.60 -5.11 -4.92
C MET A 84 -12.16 -6.54 -4.98
N GLU A 85 -12.20 -7.15 -6.16
CA GLU A 85 -12.58 -8.56 -6.30
C GLU A 85 -11.59 -9.50 -5.60
N GLN A 86 -10.27 -9.25 -5.72
CA GLN A 86 -9.26 -10.03 -5.00
C GLN A 86 -9.39 -9.89 -3.47
N ALA A 87 -9.62 -8.66 -2.99
CA ALA A 87 -9.79 -8.39 -1.56
C ALA A 87 -11.06 -9.04 -1.00
N LYS A 88 -12.18 -9.00 -1.73
CA LYS A 88 -13.43 -9.69 -1.37
C LYS A 88 -13.22 -11.20 -1.27
N LYS A 89 -12.57 -11.81 -2.27
CA LYS A 89 -12.28 -13.25 -2.28
C LYS A 89 -11.47 -13.66 -1.05
N ARG A 90 -10.38 -12.94 -0.75
CA ARG A 90 -9.57 -13.19 0.45
C ARG A 90 -10.38 -13.08 1.74
N LYS A 91 -11.26 -12.08 1.85
CA LYS A 91 -12.12 -11.90 3.03
C LYS A 91 -13.06 -13.09 3.23
N LEU A 92 -13.64 -13.62 2.14
CA LEU A 92 -14.49 -14.81 2.17
C LEU A 92 -13.72 -16.06 2.58
N ASP A 93 -12.52 -16.27 2.01
CA ASP A 93 -11.67 -17.42 2.31
C ASP A 93 -11.24 -17.43 3.79
N ARG A 94 -10.96 -16.26 4.37
CA ARG A 94 -10.68 -16.11 5.82
C ARG A 94 -11.90 -16.38 6.71
N GLY A 95 -13.11 -16.06 6.25
CA GLY A 95 -14.35 -16.33 6.99
C GLY A 95 -14.62 -17.83 7.10
N LYS A 96 -14.48 -18.57 6.00
CA LYS A 96 -14.68 -20.02 5.96
C LYS A 96 -13.72 -20.81 6.86
N ASN A 97 -12.52 -20.28 7.09
CA ASN A 97 -11.51 -20.90 7.97
C ASN A 97 -11.74 -20.62 9.46
N ARG A 98 -12.68 -19.75 9.84
CA ARG A 98 -13.02 -19.44 11.24
C ARG A 98 -14.25 -20.21 11.73
N ASP A 99 -15.07 -20.72 10.81
CA ASP A 99 -16.29 -21.48 11.08
C ASP A 99 -16.06 -23.02 11.02
N GLN A 100 -14.80 -23.46 11.00
CA GLN A 100 -14.35 -24.85 11.21
C GLN A 100 -13.48 -24.91 12.47
#